data_AF-A0A533RT76-F1
#
_entry.id   AF-A0A533RT76-F1
#
_cell.length_a   1.000
_cell.length_b   1.000
_cell.length_c   1.000
_cell.angle_alpha   90.00
_cell.angle_beta   90.00
_cell.angle_gamma   90.00
#
_symmetry.space_group_name_H-M   'P 1'
#
loop_
_entity.id
_entity.type
_entity.pdbx_description
1 polymer ?
#
loop_
_entity_poly.entity_id
_entity_poly.type
_entity_poly.pdbx_seq_one_letter_code
_entity_poly.pdbx_strand_id
1 'polypeptide(L)'
;EDSLEVAEDGRDAVRSGVGHVTRLANGASASLGAAASLNEVAEDIGQITFVIASIAEQTKILALNAAIEAARAGEAGRGFGVVATEIRTLADSVSTSVSRIAQLVSGIQGASRDLASTAEQQAELGAQTVAETERTVDKFDDIYARMQRTAEAAREIAAAATQQQSAARQIVGVMQQVNESVATTAASARQLADASDDVKREAGSLSDGLRGFKTD
;
A
#
# COMPACT_ATOMS: atom_id res chain seq x y z
N GLU A 1 4.90 10.13 21.07
CA GLU A 1 5.63 10.61 19.88
C GLU A 1 5.84 9.48 18.91
N ASP A 2 6.53 8.40 19.33
CA ASP A 2 6.84 7.21 18.52
C ASP A 2 5.74 6.74 17.55
N SER A 3 4.50 6.58 18.04
CA SER A 3 3.45 5.98 17.21
C SER A 3 2.82 6.93 16.18
N LEU A 4 2.90 8.25 16.38
CA LEU A 4 2.47 9.24 15.35
C LEU A 4 3.51 9.32 14.23
N GLU A 5 4.79 9.31 14.61
CA GLU A 5 5.92 9.28 13.67
C GLU A 5 5.90 8.01 12.82
N VAL A 6 5.68 6.84 13.43
CA VAL A 6 5.54 5.57 12.69
C VAL A 6 4.36 5.57 11.71
N ALA A 7 3.25 6.24 12.04
CA ALA A 7 2.11 6.35 11.12
C ALA A 7 2.41 7.29 9.93
N GLU A 8 3.15 8.37 10.18
CA GLU A 8 3.60 9.30 9.15
C GLU A 8 4.63 8.66 8.20
N ASP A 9 5.63 7.98 8.77
CA ASP A 9 6.61 7.18 8.02
C ASP A 9 5.94 6.08 7.18
N GLY A 10 4.95 5.41 7.76
CA GLY A 10 4.15 4.40 7.06
C GLY A 10 3.41 4.98 5.86
N ARG A 11 2.81 6.17 6.02
CA ARG A 11 2.15 6.89 4.93
C ARG A 11 3.12 7.25 3.81
N ASP A 12 4.29 7.78 4.16
CA ASP A 12 5.29 8.22 3.18
C ASP A 12 5.94 7.04 2.44
N ALA A 13 6.19 5.93 3.14
CA ALA A 13 6.67 4.69 2.52
C ALA A 13 5.67 4.14 1.49
N VAL A 14 4.38 4.13 1.83
CA VAL A 14 3.29 3.72 0.93
C VAL A 14 3.19 4.66 -0.27
N ARG A 15 3.30 5.98 -0.04
CA ARG A 15 3.27 6.99 -1.11
C ARG A 15 4.46 6.86 -2.08
N SER A 16 5.64 6.54 -1.56
CA SER A 16 6.81 6.21 -2.40
C SER A 16 6.54 4.98 -3.28
N GLY A 17 5.82 3.99 -2.74
CA GLY A 17 5.33 2.82 -3.48
C GLY A 17 4.48 3.18 -4.71
N VAL A 18 3.61 4.19 -4.62
CA VAL A 18 2.83 4.69 -5.79
C VAL A 18 3.75 5.13 -6.93
N GLY A 19 4.86 5.78 -6.61
CA GLY A 19 5.86 6.18 -7.61
C GLY A 19 6.47 4.99 -8.34
N HIS A 20 6.70 3.88 -7.64
CA HIS A 20 7.20 2.65 -8.25
C HIS A 20 6.18 2.03 -9.21
N VAL A 21 4.91 1.96 -8.80
CA VAL A 21 3.81 1.43 -9.61
C VAL A 21 3.56 2.30 -10.84
N THR A 22 3.64 3.62 -10.71
CA THR A 22 3.52 4.55 -11.84
C THR A 22 4.62 4.31 -12.88
N ARG A 23 5.86 4.09 -12.45
CA ARG A 23 6.95 3.72 -13.37
C ARG A 23 6.70 2.38 -14.06
N LEU A 24 6.10 1.42 -13.36
CA LEU A 24 5.73 0.12 -13.92
C LEU A 24 4.65 0.26 -15.00
N ALA A 25 3.62 1.07 -14.76
CA ALA A 25 2.57 1.37 -15.74
C ALA A 25 3.13 2.08 -17.00
N ASN A 26 4.07 3.01 -16.82
CA ASN A 26 4.77 3.64 -17.94
C ASN A 26 5.63 2.63 -18.72
N GLY A 27 6.31 1.72 -18.03
CA GLY A 27 7.07 0.63 -18.64
C GLY A 27 6.18 -0.28 -19.49
N ALA A 28 5.02 -0.68 -18.96
CA ALA A 28 4.02 -1.46 -19.69
C ALA A 28 3.53 -0.73 -20.96
N SER A 29 3.26 0.57 -20.87
CA SER A 29 2.86 1.39 -22.02
C SER A 29 3.96 1.44 -23.10
N ALA A 30 5.23 1.54 -22.69
CA ALA A 30 6.36 1.49 -23.61
C ALA A 30 6.49 0.10 -24.27
N SER A 31 6.28 -0.99 -23.53
CA SER A 31 6.26 -2.35 -24.06
C SER A 31 5.14 -2.56 -25.09
N LEU A 32 3.96 -1.97 -24.88
CA LEU A 32 2.87 -1.98 -25.86
C LEU A 32 3.26 -1.29 -27.17
N GLY A 33 3.88 -0.11 -27.08
CA GLY A 33 4.39 0.59 -28.26
C GLY A 33 5.46 -0.22 -29.01
N ALA A 34 6.37 -0.86 -28.28
CA ALA A 34 7.41 -1.71 -28.88
C ALA A 34 6.80 -2.95 -29.56
N ALA A 35 5.81 -3.59 -28.94
CA ALA A 35 5.08 -4.70 -29.54
C ALA A 35 4.36 -4.29 -30.84
N ALA A 36 3.64 -3.15 -30.81
CA ALA A 36 2.97 -2.64 -32.00
C ALA A 36 3.96 -2.40 -33.15
N SER A 37 5.10 -1.78 -32.87
CA SER A 37 6.16 -1.54 -33.87
C SER A 37 6.77 -2.84 -34.40
N LEU A 38 7.02 -3.84 -33.55
CA LEU A 38 7.50 -5.16 -33.98
C LEU A 38 6.50 -5.86 -34.89
N ASN A 39 5.21 -5.73 -34.60
CA ASN A 39 4.16 -6.34 -35.41
C ASN A 39 4.06 -5.70 -36.80
N GLU A 40 4.16 -4.37 -36.88
CA GLU A 40 4.20 -3.61 -38.14
C GLU A 40 5.41 -4.02 -38.99
N VAL A 41 6.61 -4.04 -38.41
CA VAL A 41 7.83 -4.48 -39.10
C VAL A 41 7.70 -5.93 -39.58
N ALA A 42 7.11 -6.81 -38.77
CA ALA A 42 6.91 -8.20 -39.15
C ALA A 42 5.90 -8.33 -40.31
N GLU A 43 4.85 -7.51 -40.34
CA GLU A 43 3.89 -7.44 -41.46
C GLU A 43 4.57 -6.99 -42.76
N ASP A 44 5.40 -5.94 -42.71
CA ASP A 44 6.17 -5.46 -43.86
C ASP A 44 7.11 -6.53 -44.40
N ILE A 45 7.86 -7.21 -43.51
CA ILE A 45 8.71 -8.33 -43.90
C ILE A 45 7.87 -9.43 -44.53
N GLY A 46 6.69 -9.74 -43.97
CA GLY A 46 5.75 -10.72 -44.53
C GLY A 46 5.35 -10.39 -45.97
N GLN A 47 5.00 -9.14 -46.25
CA GLN A 47 4.66 -8.68 -47.61
C GLN A 47 5.84 -8.83 -48.58
N ILE A 48 7.04 -8.41 -48.18
CA ILE A 48 8.25 -8.57 -49.01
C ILE A 48 8.53 -10.06 -49.27
N THR A 49 8.40 -10.89 -48.24
CA THR A 49 8.64 -12.34 -48.33
C THR A 49 7.67 -12.99 -49.32
N PHE A 50 6.39 -12.55 -49.35
CA PHE A 50 5.40 -12.99 -50.32
C PHE A 50 5.76 -12.61 -51.77
N VAL A 51 6.27 -11.39 -51.99
CA VAL A 51 6.74 -10.95 -53.31
C VAL A 51 7.94 -11.78 -53.77
N ILE A 52 8.92 -12.04 -52.89
CA ILE A 52 10.09 -12.88 -53.22
C ILE A 52 9.66 -14.32 -53.54
N ALA A 53 8.71 -14.88 -52.79
CA ALA A 53 8.12 -16.19 -53.08
C ALA A 53 7.56 -16.25 -54.51
N SER A 54 6.82 -15.21 -54.89
CA SER A 54 6.21 -15.09 -56.21
C SER A 54 7.26 -14.96 -57.32
N ILE A 55 8.33 -14.19 -57.09
CA ILE A 55 9.46 -14.06 -58.03
C ILE A 55 10.20 -15.40 -58.18
N ALA A 56 10.44 -16.11 -57.09
CA ALA A 56 11.09 -17.42 -57.13
C ALA A 56 10.28 -18.43 -57.94
N GLU A 57 8.96 -18.47 -57.76
CA GLU A 57 8.07 -19.34 -58.52
C GLU A 57 8.02 -18.97 -60.01
N GLN A 58 7.94 -17.68 -60.34
CA GLN A 58 8.03 -17.23 -61.74
C GLN A 58 9.38 -17.60 -62.38
N THR A 59 10.48 -17.43 -61.63
CA THR A 59 11.83 -17.79 -62.08
C THR A 59 11.95 -19.29 -62.32
N LYS A 60 11.33 -20.11 -61.48
CA LYS A 60 11.26 -21.57 -61.64
C LYS A 60 10.50 -21.96 -62.91
N ILE A 61 9.39 -21.29 -63.20
CA ILE A 61 8.61 -21.51 -64.44
C ILE A 61 9.42 -21.08 -65.67
N LEU A 62 10.10 -19.92 -65.62
CA LEU A 62 10.98 -19.44 -66.70
C LEU A 62 12.13 -20.42 -66.97
N ALA A 63 12.77 -20.92 -65.91
CA ALA A 63 13.84 -21.91 -66.00
C ALA A 63 13.35 -23.24 -66.61
N LEU A 64 12.14 -23.68 -66.26
CA LEU A 64 11.52 -24.85 -66.85
C LEU A 64 11.29 -24.67 -68.36
N ASN A 65 10.75 -23.53 -68.78
CA ASN A 65 10.55 -23.22 -70.19
C ASN A 65 11.87 -23.18 -70.96
N ALA A 66 12.91 -22.59 -70.37
CA ALA A 66 14.26 -22.57 -70.96
C ALA A 66 14.85 -23.97 -71.08
N ALA A 67 14.66 -24.84 -70.08
CA ALA A 67 15.11 -26.23 -70.13
C ALA A 67 14.39 -27.04 -71.24
N ILE A 68 13.09 -26.81 -71.43
CA ILE A 68 12.30 -27.43 -72.52
C ILE A 68 12.83 -26.99 -73.88
N GLU A 69 13.07 -25.69 -74.09
CA GLU A 69 13.55 -25.18 -75.37
C GLU A 69 15.00 -25.59 -75.66
N ALA A 70 15.85 -25.67 -74.62
CA ALA A 70 17.19 -26.22 -74.72
C ALA A 70 17.19 -27.71 -75.15
N ALA A 71 16.28 -28.52 -74.60
CA ALA A 71 16.11 -29.91 -75.03
C ALA A 71 15.65 -30.01 -76.49
N ARG A 72 14.78 -29.09 -76.92
CA ARG A 72 14.27 -29.01 -78.29
C ARG A 72 15.34 -28.66 -79.32
N ALA A 73 16.35 -27.86 -78.93
CA ALA A 73 17.49 -27.51 -79.77
C ALA A 73 18.57 -28.60 -79.89
N GLY A 74 18.41 -29.74 -79.19
CA GLY A 74 19.32 -30.89 -79.27
C GLY A 74 20.75 -30.57 -78.81
N GLU A 75 21.76 -30.97 -79.58
CA GLU A 75 23.19 -30.73 -79.25
C GLU A 75 23.53 -29.23 -79.13
N ALA A 76 22.88 -28.36 -79.90
CA ALA A 76 23.12 -26.91 -79.85
C ALA A 76 22.60 -26.25 -78.56
N GLY A 77 21.62 -26.86 -77.89
CA GLY A 77 21.00 -26.36 -76.66
C GLY A 77 21.64 -26.89 -75.36
N ARG A 78 22.61 -27.80 -75.45
CA ARG A 78 23.14 -28.53 -74.28
C ARG A 78 23.67 -27.62 -73.17
N GLY A 79 24.42 -26.57 -73.54
CA GLY A 79 24.92 -25.56 -72.59
C GLY A 79 23.80 -24.75 -71.93
N PHE A 80 22.80 -24.32 -72.70
CA PHE A 80 21.63 -23.61 -72.19
C PHE A 80 20.79 -24.48 -71.23
N GLY A 81 20.68 -25.79 -71.48
CA GLY A 81 19.96 -26.72 -70.61
C GLY A 81 20.59 -26.87 -69.23
N VAL A 82 21.93 -26.85 -69.15
CA VAL A 82 22.66 -26.85 -67.86
C VAL A 82 22.36 -25.57 -67.09
N VAL A 83 22.45 -24.40 -67.74
CA VAL A 83 22.15 -23.11 -67.10
C VAL A 83 20.70 -23.06 -66.61
N ALA A 84 19.75 -23.52 -67.43
CA ALA A 84 18.33 -23.56 -67.05
C ALA A 84 18.09 -24.45 -65.81
N THR A 85 18.78 -25.59 -65.71
CA THR A 85 18.69 -26.48 -64.54
C THR A 85 19.27 -25.82 -63.29
N GLU A 86 20.37 -25.09 -63.42
CA GLU A 86 21.00 -24.37 -62.30
C GLU A 86 20.10 -23.24 -61.79
N ILE A 87 19.49 -22.46 -62.70
CA ILE A 87 18.52 -21.41 -62.33
C ILE A 87 17.32 -22.02 -61.60
N ARG A 88 16.82 -23.18 -62.04
CA ARG A 88 15.70 -23.86 -61.37
C ARG A 88 16.07 -24.26 -59.94
N THR A 89 17.24 -24.84 -59.75
CA THR A 89 17.75 -25.23 -58.42
C THR A 89 17.92 -24.01 -57.51
N LEU A 90 18.41 -22.88 -58.06
CA LEU A 90 18.52 -21.63 -57.32
C LEU A 90 17.15 -21.09 -56.90
N ALA A 91 16.16 -21.12 -57.80
CA ALA A 91 14.79 -20.71 -57.51
C ALA A 91 14.14 -21.57 -56.40
N ASP A 92 14.35 -22.89 -56.41
CA ASP A 92 13.90 -23.80 -55.35
C ASP A 92 14.57 -23.48 -54.00
N SER A 93 15.87 -23.15 -54.01
CA SER A 93 16.62 -22.74 -52.81
C SER A 93 16.12 -21.41 -52.23
N VAL A 94 15.80 -20.44 -53.08
CA VAL A 94 15.19 -19.16 -52.68
C VAL A 94 13.81 -19.41 -52.06
N SER A 95 12.95 -20.22 -52.69
CA SER A 95 11.62 -20.54 -52.17
C SER A 95 11.66 -21.21 -50.79
N THR A 96 12.62 -22.13 -50.59
CA THR A 96 12.87 -22.76 -49.29
C THR A 96 13.29 -21.74 -48.23
N SER A 97 14.16 -20.81 -48.58
CA SER A 97 14.65 -19.76 -47.68
C SER A 97 13.52 -18.80 -47.29
N VAL A 98 12.70 -18.40 -48.26
CA VAL A 98 11.51 -17.56 -48.08
C VAL A 98 10.50 -18.21 -47.13
N SER A 99 10.24 -19.52 -47.29
CA SER A 99 9.37 -20.27 -46.37
C SER A 99 9.87 -20.24 -44.93
N ARG A 100 11.19 -20.39 -44.74
CA ARG A 100 11.82 -20.29 -43.41
C ARG A 100 11.73 -18.87 -42.84
N ILE A 101 11.88 -17.82 -43.66
CA ILE A 101 11.68 -16.43 -43.23
C ILE A 101 10.22 -16.22 -42.80
N ALA A 102 9.24 -16.71 -43.56
CA ALA A 102 7.82 -16.60 -43.21
C ALA A 102 7.50 -17.24 -41.85
N GLN A 103 8.11 -18.38 -41.52
CA GLN A 103 7.98 -19.00 -40.20
C GLN A 103 8.56 -18.12 -39.08
N LEU A 104 9.74 -17.52 -39.29
CA LEU A 104 10.34 -16.60 -38.32
C LEU A 104 9.47 -15.36 -38.09
N VAL A 105 8.95 -14.78 -39.17
CA VAL A 105 8.03 -13.64 -39.13
C VAL A 105 6.77 -13.98 -38.33
N SER A 106 6.15 -15.14 -38.59
CA SER A 106 5.00 -15.60 -37.82
C SER A 106 5.34 -15.77 -36.34
N GLY A 107 6.54 -16.23 -36.01
CA GLY A 107 7.03 -16.32 -34.63
C GLY A 107 7.17 -14.95 -33.96
N ILE A 108 7.71 -13.96 -34.67
CA ILE A 108 7.83 -12.57 -34.18
C ILE A 108 6.44 -11.96 -33.92
N GLN A 109 5.48 -12.15 -34.84
CA GLN A 109 4.11 -11.67 -34.66
C GLN A 109 3.42 -12.32 -33.45
N GLY A 110 3.65 -13.62 -33.22
CA GLY A 110 3.16 -14.33 -32.03
C GLY A 110 3.76 -13.76 -30.75
N ALA A 111 5.09 -13.68 -30.67
CA ALA A 111 5.79 -13.13 -29.52
C ALA A 111 5.41 -11.66 -29.23
N SER A 112 5.15 -10.88 -30.28
CA SER A 112 4.68 -9.50 -30.15
C SER A 112 3.28 -9.42 -29.54
N ARG A 113 2.36 -10.29 -29.97
CA ARG A 113 1.01 -10.38 -29.37
C ARG A 113 1.06 -10.80 -27.91
N ASP A 114 1.91 -11.76 -27.57
CA ASP A 114 2.09 -12.21 -26.18
C ASP A 114 2.67 -11.09 -25.31
N LEU A 115 3.63 -10.33 -25.84
CA LEU A 115 4.20 -9.15 -25.17
C LEU A 115 3.14 -8.07 -24.93
N ALA A 116 2.30 -7.78 -25.94
CA ALA A 116 1.21 -6.81 -25.81
C ALA A 116 0.21 -7.25 -24.73
N SER A 117 -0.26 -8.49 -24.77
CA SER A 117 -1.18 -9.04 -23.76
C SER A 117 -0.60 -8.95 -22.34
N THR A 118 0.67 -9.31 -22.18
CA THR A 118 1.37 -9.22 -20.88
C THR A 118 1.46 -7.77 -20.39
N ALA A 119 1.75 -6.84 -21.29
CA ALA A 119 1.85 -5.43 -20.95
C ALA A 119 0.49 -4.82 -20.59
N GLU A 120 -0.60 -5.19 -21.28
CA GLU A 120 -1.97 -4.79 -20.90
C GLU A 120 -2.33 -5.28 -19.49
N GLN A 121 -2.04 -6.54 -19.18
CA GLN A 121 -2.26 -7.10 -17.84
C GLN A 121 -1.44 -6.38 -16.76
N GLN A 122 -0.19 -6.02 -17.05
CA GLN A 122 0.65 -5.25 -16.13
C GLN A 122 0.13 -3.83 -15.92
N ALA A 123 -0.39 -3.18 -16.95
CA ALA A 123 -0.98 -1.84 -16.84
C ALA A 123 -2.24 -1.87 -15.95
N GLU A 124 -3.11 -2.87 -16.14
CA GLU A 124 -4.31 -3.06 -15.31
C GLU A 124 -3.96 -3.35 -13.85
N LEU A 125 -3.03 -4.29 -13.61
CA LEU A 125 -2.53 -4.58 -12.25
C LEU A 125 -1.89 -3.35 -11.60
N GLY A 126 -1.17 -2.55 -12.39
CA GLY A 126 -0.60 -1.28 -11.94
C GLY A 126 -1.70 -0.32 -11.48
N ALA A 127 -2.74 -0.12 -12.29
CA ALA A 127 -3.87 0.75 -11.94
C ALA A 127 -4.60 0.30 -10.68
N GLN A 128 -4.87 -1.00 -10.54
CA GLN A 128 -5.46 -1.58 -9.33
C GLN A 128 -4.58 -1.36 -8.11
N THR A 129 -3.26 -1.56 -8.25
CA THR A 129 -2.30 -1.36 -7.15
C THR A 129 -2.28 0.10 -6.71
N VAL A 130 -2.32 1.07 -7.63
CA VAL A 130 -2.43 2.50 -7.27
C VAL A 130 -3.69 2.75 -6.45
N ALA A 131 -4.85 2.25 -6.89
CA ALA A 131 -6.11 2.44 -6.18
C ALA A 131 -6.11 1.83 -4.77
N GLU A 132 -5.54 0.63 -4.58
CA GLU A 132 -5.37 0.02 -3.25
C GLU A 132 -4.39 0.82 -2.36
N THR A 133 -3.35 1.37 -2.98
CA THR A 133 -2.35 2.17 -2.27
C THR A 133 -2.95 3.49 -1.78
N GLU A 134 -3.78 4.15 -2.59
CA GLU A 134 -4.53 5.35 -2.18
C GLU A 134 -5.46 5.06 -1.00
N ARG A 135 -6.22 3.95 -1.03
CA ARG A 135 -7.05 3.54 0.12
C ARG A 135 -6.21 3.26 1.36
N THR A 136 -5.01 2.72 1.20
CA THR A 136 -4.09 2.48 2.31
C THR A 136 -3.61 3.80 2.93
N VAL A 137 -3.30 4.79 2.11
CA VAL A 137 -2.96 6.15 2.56
C VAL A 137 -4.11 6.75 3.38
N ASP A 138 -5.36 6.65 2.91
CA ASP A 138 -6.54 7.12 3.66
C ASP A 138 -6.66 6.46 5.04
N LYS A 139 -6.32 5.17 5.15
CA LYS A 139 -6.31 4.45 6.44
C LYS A 139 -5.22 4.96 7.37
N PHE A 140 -4.03 5.28 6.86
CA PHE A 140 -2.98 5.90 7.67
C PHE A 140 -3.40 7.29 8.17
N ASP A 141 -4.08 8.09 7.35
CA ASP A 141 -4.61 9.39 7.78
C ASP A 141 -5.68 9.23 8.90
N ASP A 142 -6.58 8.25 8.82
CA ASP A 142 -7.54 7.94 9.91
C ASP A 142 -6.82 7.48 11.19
N ILE A 143 -5.79 6.63 11.07
CA ILE A 143 -4.96 6.20 12.20
C ILE A 143 -4.31 7.42 12.86
N TYR A 144 -3.67 8.28 12.08
CA TYR A 144 -3.00 9.49 12.57
C TYR A 144 -3.98 10.39 13.34
N ALA A 145 -5.17 10.66 12.78
CA ALA A 145 -6.20 11.47 13.43
C ALA A 145 -6.73 10.85 14.74
N ARG A 146 -6.90 9.52 14.79
CA ARG A 146 -7.29 8.81 16.03
C ARG A 146 -6.19 8.89 17.09
N MET A 147 -4.94 8.77 16.66
CA MET A 147 -3.79 8.85 17.54
C MET A 147 -3.62 10.23 18.17
N GLN A 148 -3.83 11.30 17.41
CA GLN A 148 -3.83 12.66 17.94
C GLN A 148 -4.89 12.83 19.03
N ARG A 149 -6.13 12.35 18.79
CA ARG A 149 -7.21 12.39 19.80
C ARG A 149 -6.88 11.60 21.06
N THR A 150 -6.26 10.42 20.91
CA THR A 150 -5.80 9.63 22.06
C THR A 150 -4.72 10.35 22.86
N ALA A 151 -3.78 11.01 22.19
CA ALA A 151 -2.74 11.79 22.85
C ALA A 151 -3.32 13.00 23.63
N GLU A 152 -4.33 13.66 23.06
CA GLU A 152 -5.05 14.74 23.72
C GLU A 152 -5.81 14.25 24.96
N ALA A 153 -6.59 13.17 24.83
CA ALA A 153 -7.30 12.57 25.96
C ALA A 153 -6.35 12.13 27.09
N ALA A 154 -5.17 11.59 26.75
CA ALA A 154 -4.15 11.24 27.73
C ALA A 154 -3.62 12.47 28.51
N ARG A 155 -3.46 13.61 27.83
CA ARG A 155 -3.08 14.88 28.48
C ARG A 155 -4.17 15.38 29.42
N GLU A 156 -5.43 15.31 29.01
CA GLU A 156 -6.57 15.68 29.87
C GLU A 156 -6.64 14.80 31.12
N ILE A 157 -6.47 13.48 30.97
CA ILE A 157 -6.43 12.54 32.09
C ILE A 157 -5.28 12.87 33.04
N ALA A 158 -4.08 13.17 32.52
CA ALA A 158 -2.94 13.55 33.35
C ALA A 158 -3.19 14.85 34.13
N ALA A 159 -3.84 15.84 33.51
CA ALA A 159 -4.24 17.08 34.16
C ALA A 159 -5.28 16.82 35.28
N ALA A 160 -6.31 16.02 34.99
CA ALA A 160 -7.34 15.65 35.96
C ALA A 160 -6.75 14.87 37.16
N ALA A 161 -5.83 13.93 36.91
CA ALA A 161 -5.14 13.19 37.95
C ALA A 161 -4.31 14.11 38.86
N THR A 162 -3.65 15.12 38.29
CA THR A 162 -2.91 16.14 39.04
C THR A 162 -3.84 16.97 39.93
N GLN A 163 -5.00 17.37 39.41
CA GLN A 163 -6.03 18.08 40.20
C GLN A 163 -6.59 17.22 41.33
N GLN A 164 -6.89 15.94 41.06
CA GLN A 164 -7.35 14.99 42.07
C GLN A 164 -6.30 14.79 43.17
N GLN A 165 -5.02 14.72 42.83
CA GLN A 165 -3.95 14.64 43.82
C GLN A 165 -3.92 15.87 44.74
N SER A 166 -4.11 17.06 44.18
CA SER A 166 -4.20 18.30 44.96
C SER A 166 -5.43 18.31 45.89
N ALA A 167 -6.60 17.92 45.36
CA ALA A 167 -7.83 17.81 46.15
C ALA A 167 -7.69 16.79 47.29
N ALA A 168 -7.07 15.64 47.03
CA ALA A 168 -6.80 14.63 48.05
C ALA A 168 -5.90 15.17 49.18
N ARG A 169 -4.85 15.94 48.85
CA ARG A 169 -4.01 16.61 49.85
C ARG A 169 -4.79 17.61 50.69
N GLN A 170 -5.69 18.37 50.08
CA GLN A 170 -6.55 19.31 50.80
C GLN A 170 -7.50 18.56 51.75
N ILE A 171 -8.10 17.45 51.32
CA ILE A 171 -8.95 16.60 52.17
C ILE A 171 -8.16 16.09 53.37
N VAL A 172 -6.93 15.61 53.18
CA VAL A 172 -6.06 15.18 54.29
C VAL A 172 -5.86 16.32 55.30
N GLY A 173 -5.60 17.55 54.84
CA GLY A 173 -5.48 18.72 55.71
C GLY A 173 -6.77 19.03 56.48
N VAL A 174 -7.92 19.01 55.81
CA VAL A 174 -9.23 19.20 56.46
C VAL A 174 -9.49 18.12 57.51
N MET A 175 -9.15 16.86 57.23
CA MET A 175 -9.32 15.77 58.19
C MET A 175 -8.43 15.92 59.43
N GLN A 176 -7.23 16.49 59.28
CA GLN A 176 -6.38 16.85 60.43
C GLN A 176 -7.04 17.93 61.29
N GLN A 177 -7.60 18.97 60.68
CA GLN A 177 -8.32 20.03 61.40
C GLN A 177 -9.58 19.51 62.12
N VAL A 178 -10.31 18.58 61.49
CA VAL A 178 -11.46 17.91 62.13
C VAL A 178 -11.02 17.12 63.35
N ASN A 179 -9.94 16.35 63.26
CA ASN A 179 -9.41 15.60 64.40
C ASN A 179 -9.02 16.51 65.57
N GLU A 180 -8.38 17.65 65.29
CA GLU A 180 -8.04 18.65 66.31
C GLU A 180 -9.31 19.22 66.97
N SER A 181 -10.31 19.60 66.19
CA SER A 181 -11.58 20.12 66.70
C SER A 181 -12.34 19.10 67.55
N VAL A 182 -12.33 17.82 67.17
CA VAL A 182 -12.90 16.72 67.98
C VAL A 182 -12.16 16.59 69.31
N ALA A 183 -10.83 16.67 69.31
CA ALA A 183 -10.03 16.62 70.54
C ALA A 183 -10.34 17.80 71.48
N THR A 184 -10.44 19.02 70.94
CA THR A 184 -10.85 20.21 71.72
C THR A 184 -12.26 20.06 72.28
N THR A 185 -13.21 19.60 71.46
CA THR A 185 -14.60 19.38 71.89
C THR A 185 -14.68 18.35 73.02
N ALA A 186 -13.93 17.25 72.92
CA ALA A 186 -13.86 16.25 73.98
C ALA A 186 -13.26 16.81 75.28
N ALA A 187 -12.24 17.67 75.19
CA ALA A 187 -11.68 18.35 76.35
C ALA A 187 -12.68 19.30 77.01
N SER A 188 -13.40 20.13 76.22
CA SER A 188 -14.45 21.01 76.72
C SER A 188 -15.62 20.24 77.34
N ALA A 189 -16.01 19.09 76.76
CA ALA A 189 -17.05 18.24 77.33
C ALA A 189 -16.65 17.67 78.70
N ARG A 190 -15.38 17.30 78.90
CA ARG A 190 -14.86 16.90 80.21
C ARG A 190 -14.90 18.05 81.22
N GLN A 191 -14.44 19.23 80.83
CA GLN A 191 -14.50 20.41 81.70
C GLN A 191 -15.94 20.77 82.09
N LEU A 192 -16.89 20.64 81.16
CA LEU A 192 -18.31 20.87 81.44
C LEU A 192 -18.89 19.82 82.40
N ALA A 193 -18.48 18.55 82.27
CA ALA A 193 -18.88 17.49 83.20
C ALA A 193 -18.34 17.77 84.62
N ASP A 194 -17.06 18.12 84.74
CA ASP A 194 -16.44 18.47 86.02
C ASP A 194 -17.16 19.68 86.67
N ALA A 195 -17.43 20.73 85.90
CA ALA A 195 -18.17 21.89 86.38
C ALA A 195 -19.62 21.56 86.79
N SER A 196 -20.25 20.61 86.10
CA SER A 196 -21.61 20.14 86.44
C SER A 196 -21.61 19.37 87.77
N ASP A 197 -20.58 18.56 88.01
CA ASP A 197 -20.39 17.85 89.29
C ASP A 197 -20.12 18.83 90.44
N ASP A 198 -19.32 19.88 90.21
CA ASP A 198 -19.11 20.96 91.18
C ASP A 198 -20.40 21.70 91.50
N VAL A 199 -21.17 22.12 90.48
CA VAL A 199 -22.48 22.77 90.69
C VAL A 199 -23.43 21.86 91.48
N LYS A 200 -23.46 20.56 91.18
CA LYS A 200 -24.27 19.58 91.92
C LYS A 200 -23.82 19.48 93.38
N ARG A 201 -22.52 19.48 93.65
CA ARG A 201 -21.95 19.46 95.00
C ARG A 201 -22.34 20.71 95.79
N GLU A 202 -22.14 21.90 95.20
CA GLU A 202 -22.50 23.18 95.83
C GLU A 202 -24.02 23.29 96.09
N ALA A 203 -24.86 22.85 95.14
CA ALA A 203 -26.30 22.81 95.32
C ALA A 203 -26.71 21.85 96.46
N GLY A 204 -26.03 20.71 96.59
CA GLY A 204 -26.20 19.78 97.71
C GLY A 204 -25.85 20.43 99.05
N SER A 205 -24.68 21.06 99.14
CA SER A 205 -24.23 21.77 100.35
C SER A 205 -25.19 22.92 100.74
N LEU A 206 -25.69 23.69 99.77
CA LEU A 206 -26.69 24.73 100.01
C LEU A 206 -28.00 24.15 100.55
N SER A 207 -28.48 23.04 99.97
CA SER A 207 -29.68 22.33 100.44
C SER A 207 -29.52 21.83 101.88
N ASP A 208 -28.38 21.26 102.22
CA ASP A 208 -28.11 20.78 103.58
C ASP A 208 -28.00 21.94 104.58
N GLY A 209 -27.36 23.06 104.19
CA GLY A 209 -27.34 24.29 104.99
C GLY A 209 -28.74 24.83 105.28
N LEU A 210 -29.62 24.87 104.27
CA LEU A 210 -31.02 25.30 104.43
C LEU A 210 -31.83 24.35 105.33
N ARG A 211 -31.51 23.04 105.36
CA ARG A 211 -32.13 22.10 106.30
C ARG A 211 -31.72 22.36 107.74
N GLY A 212 -30.45 22.68 107.99
CA GLY A 212 -29.94 23.04 109.32
C GLY A 212 -30.65 24.27 109.90
N PHE A 213 -30.89 25.30 109.08
CA PHE A 213 -31.68 26.48 109.48
C PHE A 213 -33.16 26.19 109.79
N LYS A 214 -33.68 25.03 109.38
CA LYS A 214 -35.08 24.64 109.59
C LYS A 214 -35.29 23.81 110.87
N THR A 215 -34.20 23.41 111.52
CA THR A 215 -34.20 22.62 112.78
C THR A 215 -33.88 23.44 114.03
N ASP A 216 -33.59 24.74 113.87
CA ASP A 216 -33.62 25.78 114.92
C ASP A 216 -34.90 26.63 114.79
#